data_AF-A0A3N4K2X8-F1
#
_entry.id   AF-A0A3N4K2X8-F1
#
_cell.length_a   1.000
_cell.length_b   1.000
_cell.length_c   1.000
_cell.angle_alpha   90.00
_cell.angle_beta   90.00
_cell.angle_gamma   90.00
#
_symmetry.space_group_name_H-M   'P 1'
#
loop_
_entity.id
_entity.type
_entity.pdbx_description
1 polymer ?
#
loop_
_entity_poly.entity_id
_entity_poly.type
_entity_poly.pdbx_seq_one_letter_code
_entity_poly.pdbx_strand_id
1 'polypeptide(L)'
;ARANIIKEMNAVFGGHGIPVDIHPLNLIADIMTCSGGFTPFNCQGLKTSVSPFLELSFETTCNFLTEAVGEGDFDDLTSPSLRIVLGKLSGVGSGSFDVLVGGLRG
;
A
#
# COMPACT_ATOMS: atom_id res chain seq x y z
N ALA A 1 15.65 -3.70 14.19
CA ALA A 1 14.71 -2.60 13.91
C ALA A 1 13.25 -3.01 14.18
N ARG A 2 12.68 -3.97 13.43
CA ARG A 2 11.28 -4.43 13.55
C ARG A 2 10.77 -4.63 14.98
N ALA A 3 11.45 -5.44 15.80
CA ALA A 3 11.02 -5.71 17.17
C ALA A 3 10.95 -4.46 18.06
N ASN A 4 11.84 -3.48 17.82
CA ASN A 4 11.81 -2.23 18.56
C ASN A 4 10.60 -1.37 18.14
N ILE A 5 10.26 -1.31 16.86
CA ILE A 5 9.08 -0.59 16.37
C ILE A 5 7.82 -1.10 17.08
N ILE A 6 7.64 -2.42 17.15
CA ILE A 6 6.50 -3.05 17.82
C ILE A 6 6.47 -2.68 19.31
N LYS A 7 7.63 -2.76 19.98
CA LYS A 7 7.75 -2.44 21.41
C LYS A 7 7.37 -0.98 21.69
N GLU A 8 7.89 -0.04 20.91
CA GLU A 8 7.63 1.39 21.11
C GLU A 8 6.16 1.73 20.83
N MET A 9 5.57 1.20 19.75
CA MET A 9 4.15 1.40 19.47
C MET A 9 3.26 0.84 20.60
N ASN A 10 3.57 -0.37 21.08
CA ASN A 10 2.82 -0.97 22.18
C ASN A 10 2.96 -0.17 23.48
N ALA A 11 4.15 0.38 23.76
CA ALA A 11 4.37 1.25 24.91
C ALA A 11 3.54 2.55 24.82
N VAL A 12 3.41 3.14 23.63
CA VAL A 12 2.57 4.33 23.40
C VAL A 12 1.10 4.03 23.68
N PHE A 13 0.55 2.98 23.07
CA PHE A 13 -0.87 2.63 23.28
C PHE A 13 -1.14 2.18 24.73
N GLY A 14 -0.24 1.38 25.30
CA GLY A 14 -0.31 0.93 26.69
C GLY A 14 -0.26 2.08 27.70
N GLY A 15 0.57 3.10 27.45
CA GLY A 15 0.65 4.30 28.29
C GLY A 15 -0.65 5.12 28.33
N HIS A 16 -1.50 4.98 27.31
CA HIS A 16 -2.81 5.64 27.23
C HIS A 16 -3.97 4.70 27.61
N GLY A 17 -3.68 3.46 28.03
CA GLY A 17 -4.71 2.47 28.36
C GLY A 17 -5.52 1.99 27.14
N ILE A 18 -4.99 2.15 25.92
CA ILE A 18 -5.65 1.74 24.69
C ILE A 18 -5.26 0.29 24.40
N PRO A 19 -6.18 -0.68 24.52
CA PRO A 19 -5.87 -2.06 24.17
C PRO A 19 -5.74 -2.18 22.65
N VAL A 20 -4.58 -2.65 22.18
CA VAL A 20 -4.31 -2.89 20.76
C VAL A 20 -3.80 -4.33 20.62
N ASP A 21 -4.41 -5.06 19.69
CA ASP A 21 -3.96 -6.39 19.33
C ASP A 21 -2.58 -6.34 18.63
N ILE A 22 -1.79 -7.41 18.79
CA ILE A 22 -0.40 -7.43 18.28
C ILE A 22 -0.33 -7.62 16.75
N HIS A 23 -1.36 -8.14 16.10
CA HIS A 23 -1.32 -8.45 14.66
C HIS A 23 -1.21 -7.19 13.79
N PRO A 24 -1.99 -6.09 14.03
CA PRO A 24 -1.78 -4.81 13.34
C PRO A 24 -0.39 -4.23 13.56
N LEU A 25 0.14 -4.31 14.79
CA LEU A 25 1.48 -3.79 15.12
C LEU A 25 2.58 -4.56 14.39
N ASN A 26 2.43 -5.89 14.29
CA ASN A 26 3.30 -6.72 13.49
C ASN A 26 3.27 -6.31 12.01
N LEU A 27 2.07 -6.21 11.42
CA LEU A 27 1.91 -5.85 10.02
C LEU A 27 2.54 -4.48 9.71
N ILE A 28 2.32 -3.48 10.57
CA ILE A 28 2.92 -2.16 10.43
C ILE A 28 4.45 -2.26 10.46
N ALA A 29 5.02 -2.96 11.45
CA ALA A 29 6.46 -3.11 11.58
C ALA A 29 7.09 -3.91 10.42
N ASP A 30 6.38 -4.93 9.90
CA ASP A 30 6.80 -5.70 8.72
C ASP A 30 6.89 -4.80 7.49
N ILE A 31 5.86 -4.00 7.22
CA ILE A 31 5.87 -3.07 6.08
C ILE A 31 6.95 -1.99 6.24
N MET A 32 7.13 -1.43 7.43
CA MET A 32 8.20 -0.45 7.68
C MET A 32 9.62 -1.02 7.54
N THR A 33 9.78 -2.35 7.52
CA THR A 33 11.10 -3.00 7.46
C THR A 33 11.29 -3.95 6.28
N CYS A 34 10.35 -3.98 5.33
CA CYS A 34 10.34 -4.92 4.21
C CYS A 34 11.53 -4.75 3.24
N SER A 35 12.10 -3.54 3.18
CA SER A 35 13.27 -3.19 2.35
C SER A 35 14.62 -3.54 3.00
N GLY A 36 14.61 -4.20 4.17
CA GLY A 36 15.82 -4.49 4.96
C GLY A 36 16.31 -3.31 5.82
N GLY A 37 15.64 -2.15 5.74
CA GLY A 37 15.93 -0.95 6.52
C GLY A 37 14.72 -0.46 7.31
N PHE A 38 14.64 0.86 7.52
CA PHE A 38 13.46 1.54 8.05
C PHE A 38 12.88 2.42 6.96
N THR A 39 11.66 2.15 6.54
CA THR A 39 10.88 2.95 5.60
C THR A 39 9.72 3.60 6.36
N PRO A 40 9.67 4.94 6.45
CA PRO A 40 8.55 5.65 7.08
C PRO A 40 7.31 5.68 6.17
N PHE A 41 6.13 5.84 6.75
CA PHE A 41 4.89 6.12 6.00
C PHE A 41 4.75 7.61 5.70
N ASN A 42 5.53 8.11 4.75
CA ASN A 42 5.46 9.50 4.26
C ASN A 42 5.80 9.54 2.76
N CYS A 43 5.80 10.73 2.15
CA CYS A 43 6.11 10.90 0.72
C CYS A 43 7.45 10.27 0.33
N GLN A 44 8.48 10.38 1.19
CA GLN A 44 9.80 9.83 0.91
C GLN A 44 9.81 8.29 0.94
N GLY A 45 9.06 7.69 1.85
CA GLY A 45 8.88 6.23 1.89
C GLY A 45 7.95 5.69 0.81
N LEU A 46 7.07 6.54 0.26
CA LEU A 46 6.19 6.18 -0.84
C LEU A 46 6.89 6.19 -2.20
N LYS A 47 7.98 6.97 -2.38
CA LYS A 47 8.80 7.03 -3.60
C LYS A 47 9.35 5.69 -4.11
N THR A 48 9.30 4.65 -3.28
CA THR A 48 9.69 3.28 -3.67
C THR A 48 8.49 2.44 -4.10
N SER A 49 7.34 3.07 -4.37
CA SER A 49 6.14 2.43 -4.85
C SER A 49 6.32 1.99 -6.30
N VAL A 50 5.70 0.86 -6.65
CA VAL A 50 5.67 0.36 -8.04
C VAL A 50 4.56 1.02 -8.87
N SER A 51 3.67 1.79 -8.25
CA SER A 51 2.51 2.41 -8.90
C SER A 51 2.68 3.93 -8.89
N PRO A 52 2.96 4.58 -10.04
CA PRO A 52 3.04 6.04 -10.10
C PRO A 52 1.70 6.69 -9.71
N PHE A 53 0.56 6.06 -10.01
CA PHE A 53 -0.74 6.61 -9.61
C PHE A 53 -1.00 6.55 -8.11
N LEU A 54 -0.42 5.57 -7.39
CA LEU A 54 -0.44 5.60 -5.94
C LEU A 54 0.27 6.84 -5.41
N GLU A 55 1.45 7.16 -5.93
CA GLU A 55 2.22 8.35 -5.54
C GLU A 55 1.49 9.66 -5.88
N LEU A 56 0.99 9.77 -7.11
CA LEU A 56 0.23 10.92 -7.59
C LEU A 56 -1.00 11.24 -6.73
N SER A 57 -1.68 10.19 -6.25
CA SER A 57 -2.89 10.30 -5.44
C SER A 57 -2.65 10.65 -3.98
N PHE A 58 -1.40 10.55 -3.50
CA PHE A 58 -1.06 10.81 -2.11
C PHE A 58 -0.80 12.30 -1.86
N GLU A 59 0.27 12.85 -2.43
CA GLU A 59 0.63 14.27 -2.31
C GLU A 59 1.59 14.67 -3.43
N THR A 60 1.75 15.98 -3.70
CA THR A 60 2.75 16.51 -4.65
C THR A 60 2.56 16.00 -6.09
N THR A 61 1.30 15.84 -6.51
CA THR A 61 0.88 15.21 -7.78
C THR A 61 1.67 15.68 -9.00
N CYS A 62 1.82 16.99 -9.23
CA CYS A 62 2.51 17.49 -10.43
C CYS A 62 4.00 17.11 -10.46
N ASN A 63 4.66 17.03 -9.30
CA ASN A 63 6.08 16.66 -9.25
C ASN A 63 6.25 15.18 -9.58
N PHE A 64 5.46 14.31 -8.95
CA PHE A 64 5.48 12.87 -9.27
C PHE A 64 5.08 12.59 -10.71
N LEU A 65 4.15 13.37 -11.28
CA LEU A 65 3.76 13.21 -12.69
C LEU A 65 4.94 13.55 -13.62
N THR A 66 5.66 14.62 -13.28
CA THR A 66 6.84 15.04 -14.05
C THR A 66 7.97 14.02 -13.94
N GLU A 67 8.20 13.47 -12.74
CA GLU A 67 9.18 12.40 -12.47
C GLU A 67 8.82 11.13 -13.28
N ALA A 68 7.59 10.63 -13.16
CA ALA A 68 7.12 9.44 -13.88
C ALA A 68 7.19 9.60 -15.42
N VAL A 69 6.78 10.76 -15.95
CA VAL A 69 6.89 11.03 -17.40
C VAL A 69 8.35 11.14 -17.83
N GLY A 70 9.21 11.74 -17.00
CA GLY A 70 10.64 11.88 -17.27
C GLY A 70 11.40 10.56 -17.27
N GLU A 71 11.02 9.63 -16.39
CA GLU A 71 11.61 8.30 -16.27
C GLU A 71 10.99 7.27 -17.23
N GLY A 72 9.85 7.60 -17.84
CA GLY A 72 9.11 6.71 -18.73
C GLY A 72 8.44 5.57 -17.96
N ASP A 73 7.89 5.90 -16.79
CA ASP A 73 7.34 4.94 -15.85
C ASP A 73 5.97 4.41 -16.30
N PHE A 74 5.65 3.17 -15.92
CA PHE A 74 4.40 2.51 -16.29
C PHE A 74 3.73 1.88 -15.09
N ASP A 75 2.39 1.87 -15.10
CA ASP A 75 1.61 1.25 -14.03
C ASP A 75 0.90 -0.01 -14.54
N ASP A 76 1.01 -1.10 -13.78
CA ASP A 76 0.48 -2.42 -14.12
C ASP A 76 -1.01 -2.60 -13.76
N LEU A 77 -1.66 -1.54 -13.25
CA LEU A 77 -3.07 -1.52 -12.87
C LEU A 77 -3.41 -2.51 -11.75
N THR A 78 -2.44 -2.83 -10.89
CA THR A 78 -2.67 -3.72 -9.75
C THR A 78 -3.05 -2.96 -8.49
N SER A 79 -2.56 -1.72 -8.31
CA SER A 79 -2.80 -0.93 -7.11
C SER A 79 -4.28 -0.54 -6.97
N PRO A 80 -4.85 -0.55 -5.75
CA PRO A 80 -6.21 -0.08 -5.53
C PRO A 80 -6.43 1.38 -5.98
N SER A 81 -5.46 2.26 -5.72
CA SER A 81 -5.54 3.68 -6.11
C SER A 81 -5.69 3.85 -7.62
N LEU A 82 -4.88 3.16 -8.43
CA LEU A 82 -5.01 3.27 -9.89
C LEU A 82 -6.33 2.65 -10.38
N ARG A 83 -6.72 1.50 -9.85
CA ARG A 83 -7.98 0.87 -10.25
C ARG A 83 -9.15 1.81 -10.02
N ILE A 84 -9.17 2.56 -8.92
CA ILE A 84 -10.17 3.60 -8.67
C ILE A 84 -10.08 4.72 -9.71
N VAL A 85 -8.88 5.26 -9.97
CA VAL A 85 -8.68 6.35 -10.95
C VAL A 85 -9.21 5.98 -12.34
N LEU A 86 -9.04 4.72 -12.76
CA LEU A 86 -9.51 4.23 -14.07
C LEU A 86 -10.93 3.63 -14.04
N GLY A 87 -11.62 3.62 -12.89
CA GLY A 87 -12.94 3.01 -12.76
C GLY A 87 -12.96 1.47 -12.90
N LYS A 88 -11.85 0.80 -12.58
CA LYS A 88 -11.74 -0.67 -12.55
C LYS A 88 -12.11 -1.24 -11.18
N LEU A 89 -12.59 -2.48 -11.18
CA LEU A 89 -12.86 -3.22 -9.95
C LEU A 89 -11.56 -3.46 -9.15
N SER A 90 -11.63 -3.27 -7.83
CA SER A 90 -10.51 -3.54 -6.91
C SER A 90 -10.13 -5.01 -6.92
N GLY A 91 -8.82 -5.32 -6.88
CA GLY A 91 -8.32 -6.69 -6.77
C GLY A 91 -8.37 -7.28 -5.36
N VAL A 92 -8.95 -6.56 -4.39
CA VAL A 92 -9.04 -6.98 -2.98
C VAL A 92 -10.49 -7.35 -2.64
N GLY A 93 -10.68 -8.37 -1.80
CA GLY A 93 -12.02 -8.82 -1.40
C GLY A 93 -12.71 -9.60 -2.52
N SER A 94 -13.95 -9.24 -2.85
CA SER A 94 -14.75 -9.96 -3.87
C SER A 94 -14.24 -9.78 -5.29
N GLY A 95 -13.42 -8.76 -5.57
CA GLY A 95 -12.79 -8.58 -6.87
C GLY A 95 -11.42 -9.27 -7.01
N SER A 96 -11.02 -10.10 -6.02
CA SER A 96 -9.76 -10.86 -6.07
C SER A 96 -9.85 -12.14 -6.92
N PHE A 97 -11.02 -12.46 -7.45
CA PHE A 97 -11.25 -13.64 -8.29
C PHE A 97 -12.30 -13.34 -9.37
N ASP A 98 -12.23 -14.09 -10.46
CA ASP A 98 -13.23 -14.07 -11.53
C ASP A 98 -14.29 -15.14 -11.32
N VAL A 99 -15.52 -14.85 -11.73
CA VAL A 99 -16.63 -15.80 -11.74
C VAL A 99 -16.90 -16.22 -13.18
N LEU A 100 -16.76 -17.51 -13.45
CA LEU A 100 -17.03 -18.12 -14.75
C LEU A 100 -18.35 -18.89 -14.68
N VAL A 101 -19.29 -18.60 -15.58
CA VAL A 101 -20.50 -19.39 -15.74
C VAL A 101 -20.24 -20.47 -16.80
N GLY A 102 -20.33 -21.74 -16.41
CA GLY A 102 -20.19 -22.86 -17.34
C GLY A 102 -21.25 -22.78 -18.44
N GLY A 103 -20.81 -22.70 -19.70
CA GLY A 103 -21.72 -22.60 -20.84
C GLY A 103 -22.70 -23.77 -20.92
N LEU A 104 -23.97 -23.46 -21.19
CA LEU A 104 -24.92 -24.41 -21.77
C LEU A 104 -24.26 -25.04 -23.00
N ARG A 105 -24.13 -26.37 -22.98
CA ARG A 105 -23.78 -27.18 -24.15
C ARG A 105 -24.74 -26.83 -25.29
N GLY A 106 -24.23 -26.20 -26.34
CA GLY A 106 -24.76 -26.32 -27.69
C GLY A 106 -24.21 -27.58 -28.32
#